data_AF-A0A420M4Y1-F1
#
_entry.id   AF-A0A420M4Y1-F1
#
_cell.length_a   1.000
_cell.length_b   1.000
_cell.length_c   1.000
_cell.angle_alpha   90.00
_cell.angle_beta   90.00
_cell.angle_gamma   90.00
#
_symmetry.space_group_name_H-M   'P 1'
#
loop_
_entity.id
_entity.type
_entity.pdbx_description
1 polymer ?
#
loop_
_entity_poly.entity_id
_entity_poly.type
_entity_poly.pdbx_seq_one_letter_code
_entity_poly.pdbx_strand_id
1 'polypeptide(L)'
;MLRYQIGVLVNRWENVLPPIQRGPVEETIEIDVDDGTDSDTLSSACSNIFDDDRLSPNLTRRRARTGSISSRSSVSDTESTSPEKTDVKDDTELPKLPELTSSESTDWTPPMDQEKLDEIAVSFRNLITKLKGQGLYDCNYWAYFSDVARITTIFAIMVFFLHKGWYVTSSVFLGAFWHQLVFIAHDAGHKGITHNYHIDTLIGMTIGNHLGGLSMGWWKRSHNIHHVITNDPAHDEGIQHLPFMAISTEFFKSLYSTYHDRV
;
A
#
# COMPACT_ATOMS: atom_id res chain seq x y z
N MET A 1 29.69 -5.85 9.26
CA MET A 1 29.23 -6.92 8.36
C MET A 1 27.98 -6.41 7.69
N LEU A 2 27.91 -6.44 6.35
CA LEU A 2 26.68 -6.12 5.63
C LEU A 2 25.65 -7.20 5.98
N ARG A 3 24.60 -6.83 6.73
CA ARG A 3 23.61 -7.77 7.26
C ARG A 3 22.70 -8.34 6.16
N TYR A 4 22.67 -7.67 5.01
CA TYR A 4 21.92 -8.06 3.83
C TYR A 4 22.79 -7.85 2.59
N GLN A 5 22.73 -8.79 1.65
CA GLN A 5 23.39 -8.70 0.35
C GLN A 5 22.35 -8.90 -0.73
N ILE A 6 22.48 -8.13 -1.81
CA ILE A 6 21.66 -8.30 -3.01
C ILE A 6 22.50 -9.12 -3.98
N GLY A 7 22.02 -10.33 -4.29
CA GLY A 7 22.68 -11.26 -5.20
C GLY A 7 21.70 -11.79 -6.25
N VAL A 8 22.23 -12.47 -7.25
CA VAL A 8 21.45 -13.24 -8.22
C VAL A 8 21.54 -14.70 -7.81
N LEU A 9 20.40 -15.33 -7.59
CA LEU A 9 20.38 -16.76 -7.32
C LEU A 9 20.55 -17.51 -8.63
N VAL A 10 21.60 -18.31 -8.71
CA VAL A 10 21.87 -19.22 -9.83
C VAL A 10 20.94 -20.44 -9.74
N ASN A 11 20.58 -20.84 -8.51
CA ASN A 11 19.74 -21.99 -8.23
C ASN A 11 18.25 -21.63 -8.12
N ARG A 12 17.41 -22.66 -8.14
CA ARG A 12 15.95 -22.53 -7.98
C ARG A 12 15.62 -21.82 -6.66
N TRP A 13 14.75 -20.81 -6.72
CA TRP A 13 14.20 -20.18 -5.53
C TRP A 13 13.22 -21.13 -4.86
N GLU A 14 13.52 -21.54 -3.64
CA GLU A 14 12.59 -22.27 -2.79
C GLU A 14 11.79 -21.26 -1.97
N ASN A 15 10.46 -21.33 -2.07
CA ASN A 15 9.59 -20.41 -1.35
C ASN A 15 9.71 -20.66 0.15
N VAL A 16 10.22 -19.66 0.85
CA VAL A 16 10.32 -19.69 2.29
C VAL A 16 9.07 -19.04 2.89
N LEU A 17 8.55 -19.63 3.97
CA LEU A 17 7.50 -18.99 4.77
C LEU A 17 7.98 -17.59 5.19
N PRO A 18 7.26 -16.52 4.81
CA PRO A 18 7.67 -15.16 5.14
C PRO A 18 7.66 -14.98 6.66
N PRO A 19 8.57 -14.18 7.24
CA PRO A 19 8.64 -13.97 8.69
C PRO A 19 7.31 -13.58 9.33
N ILE A 20 6.44 -12.88 8.59
CA ILE A 20 5.13 -12.43 9.07
C ILE A 20 4.14 -13.59 9.28
N GLN A 21 4.35 -14.72 8.60
CA GLN A 21 3.57 -15.95 8.75
C GLN A 21 4.28 -16.98 9.63
N ARG A 22 5.54 -16.75 9.99
CA ARG A 22 6.24 -17.62 10.94
C ARG A 22 5.66 -17.35 12.32
N GLY A 23 5.27 -18.42 13.01
CA GLY A 23 5.04 -18.35 14.45
C GLY A 23 6.32 -17.91 15.19
N PRO A 24 6.29 -17.76 16.52
CA PRO A 24 7.42 -17.27 17.34
C PRO A 24 8.69 -18.18 17.35
N VAL A 25 8.89 -19.04 16.35
CA VAL A 25 10.02 -19.96 16.25
C VAL A 25 11.10 -19.36 15.34
N GLU A 26 12.25 -19.05 15.95
CA GLU A 26 13.50 -18.69 15.27
C GLU A 26 14.07 -19.92 14.53
N GLU A 27 13.64 -20.16 13.29
CA GLU A 27 14.40 -20.99 12.35
C GLU A 27 15.24 -20.09 11.44
N THR A 28 16.54 -20.05 11.71
CA THR A 28 17.55 -19.46 10.82
C THR A 28 17.71 -20.38 9.61
N ILE A 29 17.31 -19.90 8.44
CA ILE A 29 17.45 -20.64 7.18
C ILE A 29 18.73 -20.13 6.52
N GLU A 30 19.73 -21.00 6.39
CA GLU A 30 20.93 -20.74 5.61
C GLU A 30 20.59 -20.90 4.12
N ILE A 31 20.68 -19.81 3.36
CA ILE A 31 20.55 -19.83 1.90
C ILE A 31 21.98 -19.79 1.34
N ASP A 32 22.38 -20.87 0.66
CA ASP A 32 23.67 -20.92 -0.04
C ASP A 32 23.64 -19.95 -1.23
N VAL A 33 24.42 -18.88 -1.14
CA VAL A 33 24.63 -17.91 -2.22
C VAL A 33 25.97 -18.26 -2.88
N ASP A 34 25.92 -18.72 -4.12
CA ASP A 34 27.10 -18.95 -4.95
C ASP A 34 27.67 -17.58 -5.38
N ASP A 35 28.69 -17.11 -4.66
CA ASP A 35 29.44 -15.90 -5.00
C ASP A 35 30.41 -16.25 -6.13
N GLY A 36 29.88 -16.29 -7.35
CA GLY A 36 30.61 -16.56 -8.59
C GLY A 36 31.83 -15.64 -8.71
N THR A 37 32.96 -16.11 -8.22
CA THR A 37 34.21 -15.36 -8.18
C THR A 37 34.93 -15.57 -9.50
N ASP A 38 34.67 -14.70 -10.48
CA ASP A 38 35.61 -14.44 -11.58
C ASP A 38 35.81 -12.91 -11.69
N SER A 39 37.07 -12.53 -11.61
CA SER A 39 37.58 -11.20 -11.32
C SER A 39 37.38 -10.14 -12.41
N ASP A 40 37.26 -8.90 -11.91
CA ASP A 40 37.60 -7.61 -12.52
C ASP A 40 36.71 -7.08 -13.67
N THR A 41 35.77 -6.21 -13.30
CA THR A 41 35.63 -4.89 -13.94
C THR A 41 34.81 -3.94 -13.07
N LEU A 42 35.35 -2.73 -12.87
CA LEU A 42 34.82 -1.62 -12.08
C LEU A 42 33.33 -1.35 -12.35
N SER A 43 32.50 -1.41 -11.32
CA SER A 43 31.17 -0.77 -11.35
C SER A 43 30.95 0.11 -10.12
N SER A 44 30.32 1.24 -10.42
CA SER A 44 30.09 2.43 -9.62
C SER A 44 29.46 2.15 -8.25
N ALA A 45 29.95 2.84 -7.23
CA ALA A 45 29.45 2.82 -5.87
C ALA A 45 27.92 3.04 -5.79
N CYS A 46 27.20 2.01 -5.35
CA CYS A 46 25.83 2.18 -4.85
C CYS A 46 25.89 2.87 -3.49
N SER A 47 25.10 3.94 -3.34
CA SER A 47 25.00 4.74 -2.14
C SER A 47 24.27 3.99 -1.03
N ASN A 48 25.00 3.71 0.06
CA ASN A 48 24.43 3.30 1.34
C ASN A 48 23.77 4.53 1.99
N ILE A 49 22.43 4.61 2.00
CA ILE A 49 21.68 5.68 2.70
C ILE A 49 20.68 5.14 3.73
N PHE A 50 20.60 3.82 3.93
CA PHE A 50 19.79 3.23 5.01
C PHE A 50 20.58 2.14 5.73
N ASP A 51 21.62 2.52 6.46
CA ASP A 51 22.21 1.70 7.52
C ASP A 51 23.05 2.62 8.43
N ASP A 52 22.38 3.26 9.38
CA ASP A 52 23.06 3.79 10.57
C ASP A 52 22.27 3.39 11.83
N ASP A 53 22.09 2.08 12.01
CA ASP A 53 21.78 1.50 13.31
C ASP A 53 23.08 1.28 14.08
N ARG A 54 23.68 2.38 14.55
CA ARG A 54 24.68 2.36 15.63
C ARG A 54 24.04 2.81 16.93
N LEU A 55 23.10 2.02 17.45
CA LEU A 55 22.70 2.10 18.85
C LEU A 55 23.65 1.25 19.69
N SER A 56 24.46 1.94 20.49
CA SER A 56 25.34 1.38 21.51
C SER A 56 24.54 0.60 22.57
N PRO A 57 25.07 -0.51 23.13
CA PRO A 57 24.30 -1.48 23.91
C PRO A 57 24.23 -1.12 25.40
N ASN A 58 23.92 0.14 25.76
CA ASN A 58 23.84 0.57 27.16
C ASN A 58 22.91 1.77 27.38
N LEU A 59 21.61 1.66 27.08
CA LEU A 59 20.58 2.51 27.69
C LEU A 59 19.25 1.74 27.85
N THR A 60 19.28 0.66 28.63
CA THR A 60 18.09 0.12 29.28
C THR A 60 17.62 1.11 30.34
N ARG A 61 16.71 2.03 29.97
CA ARG A 61 15.85 2.69 30.96
C ARG A 61 14.46 2.90 30.40
N ARG A 62 13.56 1.98 30.77
CA ARG A 62 12.10 2.19 30.76
C ARG A 62 11.78 3.61 31.23
N ARG A 63 11.13 4.40 30.39
CA ARG A 63 10.37 5.56 30.83
C ARG A 63 8.92 5.34 30.44
N ALA A 64 8.13 4.82 31.38
CA ALA A 64 6.69 4.97 31.35
C ALA A 64 6.37 6.46 31.18
N ARG A 65 5.74 6.85 30.08
CA ARG A 65 5.06 8.14 29.96
C ARG A 65 3.57 7.89 30.18
N THR A 66 3.16 8.08 31.42
CA THR A 66 1.84 8.64 31.74
C THR A 66 1.72 9.97 31.03
N GLY A 67 0.92 10.03 29.96
CA GLY A 67 0.62 11.23 29.20
C GLY A 67 -0.80 11.16 28.69
N SER A 68 -1.72 11.79 29.42
CA SER A 68 -3.10 12.03 29.01
C SER A 68 -3.13 12.84 27.72
N ILE A 69 -3.73 12.29 26.66
CA ILE A 69 -4.16 13.05 25.48
C ILE A 69 -5.67 12.91 25.44
N SER A 70 -6.35 13.93 25.95
CA SER A 70 -7.80 14.09 25.90
C SER A 70 -8.22 14.43 24.47
N SER A 71 -8.76 13.46 23.74
CA SER A 71 -9.62 13.71 22.58
C SER A 71 -11.06 13.56 23.03
N ARG A 72 -11.65 14.66 23.52
CA ARG A 72 -13.08 14.73 23.83
C ARG A 72 -13.86 14.86 22.52
N SER A 73 -14.49 13.78 22.06
CA SER A 73 -15.69 13.86 21.22
C SER A 73 -16.88 13.45 22.10
N SER A 74 -17.55 14.45 22.67
CA SER A 74 -18.78 14.26 23.43
C SER A 74 -19.94 14.12 22.44
N VAL A 75 -20.43 12.90 22.26
CA VAL A 75 -21.81 12.67 21.83
C VAL A 75 -22.64 12.46 23.09
N SER A 76 -23.59 13.34 23.31
CA SER A 76 -24.51 13.33 24.43
C SER A 76 -25.56 12.23 24.22
N ASP A 77 -25.57 11.25 25.12
CA ASP A 77 -26.66 10.29 25.27
C ASP A 77 -27.90 11.02 25.77
N THR A 78 -28.94 11.08 24.94
CA THR A 78 -30.31 11.33 25.39
C THR A 78 -31.05 10.01 25.35
N GLU A 79 -31.33 9.48 26.55
CA GLU A 79 -32.34 8.44 26.77
C GLU A 79 -33.64 8.85 26.08
N SER A 80 -34.17 7.98 25.23
CA SER A 80 -35.59 7.99 24.90
C SER A 80 -36.14 6.57 24.89
N THR A 81 -37.19 6.45 25.66
CA THR A 81 -37.96 5.29 26.08
C THR A 81 -38.42 4.44 24.90
N SER A 82 -38.34 3.12 25.07
CA SER A 82 -38.97 2.14 24.18
C SER A 82 -40.46 2.41 23.99
N PRO A 83 -40.99 2.16 22.79
CA PRO A 83 -42.33 1.59 22.68
C PRO A 83 -42.30 0.25 21.92
N GLU A 84 -42.87 -0.74 22.60
CA GLU A 84 -43.84 -1.74 22.14
C GLU A 84 -43.68 -2.36 20.74
N LYS A 85 -43.53 -3.70 20.75
CA LYS A 85 -43.57 -4.58 19.59
C LYS A 85 -44.92 -4.47 18.88
N THR A 86 -44.91 -4.03 17.63
CA THR A 86 -46.00 -4.29 16.69
C THR A 86 -45.48 -5.20 15.57
N ASP A 87 -46.03 -6.43 15.53
CA ASP A 87 -45.88 -7.39 14.45
C ASP A 87 -46.33 -6.77 13.12
N VAL A 88 -45.40 -6.58 12.20
CA VAL A 88 -45.69 -6.33 10.79
C VAL A 88 -45.05 -7.47 10.01
N LYS A 89 -45.90 -8.31 9.41
CA LYS A 89 -45.50 -9.30 8.41
C LYS A 89 -44.98 -8.54 7.19
N ASP A 90 -43.70 -8.69 6.91
CA ASP A 90 -43.08 -8.18 5.69
C ASP A 90 -42.75 -9.37 4.78
N ASP A 91 -43.68 -9.67 3.88
CA ASP A 91 -43.55 -10.68 2.81
C ASP A 91 -42.73 -10.11 1.64
N THR A 92 -41.50 -9.68 1.92
CA THR A 92 -40.57 -9.21 0.89
C THR A 92 -39.38 -10.17 0.79
N GLU A 93 -39.47 -11.14 -0.12
CA GLU A 93 -38.33 -11.96 -0.56
C GLU A 93 -37.25 -11.06 -1.18
N LEU A 94 -36.33 -10.57 -0.35
CA LEU A 94 -35.07 -10.01 -0.81
C LEU A 94 -34.21 -11.15 -1.39
N PRO A 95 -33.54 -10.95 -2.54
CA PRO A 95 -32.65 -11.96 -3.11
C PRO A 95 -31.57 -12.29 -2.09
N LYS A 96 -31.49 -13.57 -1.70
CA LYS A 96 -30.47 -14.10 -0.80
C LYS A 96 -29.10 -13.84 -1.42
N LEU A 97 -28.38 -12.82 -0.93
CA LEU A 97 -26.95 -12.67 -1.22
C LEU A 97 -26.26 -13.98 -0.84
N PRO A 98 -25.25 -14.45 -1.60
CA PRO A 98 -24.54 -15.67 -1.25
C PRO A 98 -24.08 -15.58 0.20
N GLU A 99 -24.58 -16.49 1.01
CA GLU A 99 -24.17 -16.71 2.38
C GLU A 99 -22.71 -17.15 2.30
N LEU A 100 -21.79 -16.17 2.39
CA LEU A 100 -20.35 -16.43 2.43
C LEU A 100 -20.13 -17.17 3.75
N THR A 101 -20.18 -18.48 3.68
CA THR A 101 -19.99 -19.39 4.80
C THR A 101 -18.72 -18.94 5.52
N SER A 102 -18.89 -18.47 6.75
CA SER A 102 -17.83 -18.33 7.72
C SER A 102 -17.22 -19.70 7.96
N SER A 103 -16.23 -20.06 7.13
CA SER A 103 -15.34 -21.17 7.42
C SER A 103 -14.49 -20.74 8.62
N GLU A 104 -14.79 -21.36 9.75
CA GLU A 104 -13.93 -21.39 10.92
C GLU A 104 -12.46 -21.55 10.49
N SER A 105 -11.63 -20.65 11.01
CA SER A 105 -10.20 -20.56 10.76
C SER A 105 -9.46 -21.80 11.27
N THR A 106 -9.45 -22.88 10.50
CA THR A 106 -8.45 -23.95 10.57
C THR A 106 -8.27 -24.65 9.22
N ASP A 107 -8.29 -23.93 8.10
CA ASP A 107 -7.96 -24.56 6.82
C ASP A 107 -6.45 -24.55 6.63
N TRP A 108 -5.85 -25.69 7.01
CA TRP A 108 -4.59 -26.16 6.46
C TRP A 108 -4.66 -26.00 4.94
N THR A 109 -4.00 -24.98 4.41
CA THR A 109 -3.74 -24.90 2.98
C THR A 109 -2.79 -26.06 2.67
N PRO A 110 -3.16 -27.02 1.81
CA PRO A 110 -2.21 -28.04 1.40
C PRO A 110 -0.94 -27.36 0.89
N PRO A 111 0.26 -27.85 1.22
CA PRO A 111 1.49 -27.31 0.67
C PRO A 111 1.32 -27.23 -0.84
N MET A 112 1.38 -26.00 -1.35
CA MET A 112 1.09 -25.71 -2.74
C MET A 112 2.05 -26.53 -3.59
N ASP A 113 1.51 -27.25 -4.58
CA ASP A 113 2.30 -28.11 -5.44
C ASP A 113 3.44 -27.30 -6.07
N GLN A 114 4.67 -27.64 -5.69
CA GLN A 114 5.84 -26.85 -6.02
C GLN A 114 6.09 -26.82 -7.53
N GLU A 115 5.67 -27.85 -8.27
CA GLU A 115 5.73 -27.85 -9.73
C GLU A 115 4.80 -26.79 -10.34
N LYS A 116 3.60 -26.61 -9.79
CA LYS A 116 2.66 -25.57 -10.24
C LYS A 116 3.18 -24.17 -9.94
N LEU A 117 3.79 -23.97 -8.78
CA LEU A 117 4.41 -22.69 -8.42
C LEU A 117 5.52 -22.31 -9.42
N ASP A 118 6.34 -23.27 -9.82
CA ASP A 118 7.38 -23.05 -10.82
C ASP A 118 6.79 -22.75 -12.21
N GLU A 119 5.73 -23.45 -12.62
CA GLU A 119 5.03 -23.18 -13.87
C GLU A 119 4.48 -21.74 -13.89
N ILE A 120 3.85 -21.30 -12.79
CA ILE A 120 3.38 -19.92 -12.63
C ILE A 120 4.55 -18.93 -12.74
N ALA A 121 5.66 -19.17 -12.03
CA ALA A 121 6.82 -18.29 -12.08
C ALA A 121 7.41 -18.18 -13.50
N VAL A 122 7.54 -19.30 -14.23
CA VAL A 122 8.01 -19.32 -15.62
C VAL A 122 7.03 -18.58 -16.53
N SER A 123 5.73 -18.82 -16.40
CA SER A 123 4.71 -18.13 -17.19
C SER A 123 4.76 -16.60 -17.00
N PHE A 124 4.98 -16.13 -15.77
CA PHE A 124 5.09 -14.71 -15.45
C PHE A 124 6.35 -14.08 -16.03
N ARG A 125 7.49 -14.79 -15.96
CA ARG A 125 8.75 -14.35 -16.61
C ARG A 125 8.60 -14.25 -18.13
N ASN A 126 7.94 -15.22 -18.75
CA ASN A 126 7.64 -15.20 -20.18
C ASN A 126 6.72 -14.02 -20.54
N LEU A 127 5.71 -13.75 -19.72
CA LEU A 127 4.83 -12.59 -19.89
C LEU A 127 5.60 -11.29 -19.81
N ILE A 128 6.44 -11.10 -18.77
CA ILE A 128 7.29 -9.90 -18.63
C ILE A 128 8.17 -9.73 -19.87
N THR A 129 8.78 -10.82 -20.37
CA THR A 129 9.64 -10.79 -21.56
C THR A 129 8.86 -10.35 -22.79
N LYS A 130 7.64 -10.85 -22.98
CA LYS A 130 6.74 -10.43 -24.06
C LYS A 130 6.35 -8.95 -23.95
N LEU A 131 5.97 -8.48 -22.77
CA LEU A 131 5.60 -7.09 -22.51
C LEU A 131 6.78 -6.14 -22.76
N LYS A 132 7.99 -6.51 -22.33
CA LYS A 132 9.23 -5.78 -22.62
C LYS A 132 9.54 -5.74 -24.12
N GLY A 133 9.41 -6.87 -24.81
CA GLY A 133 9.60 -6.94 -26.27
C GLY A 133 8.61 -6.08 -27.06
N GLN A 134 7.45 -5.78 -26.48
CA GLN A 134 6.45 -4.88 -27.05
C GLN A 134 6.66 -3.40 -26.66
N GLY A 135 7.68 -3.07 -25.85
CA GLY A 135 7.92 -1.70 -25.37
C GLY A 135 6.88 -1.18 -24.38
N LEU A 136 6.08 -2.06 -23.76
CA LEU A 136 4.98 -1.65 -22.86
C LEU A 136 5.45 -1.13 -21.50
N TYR A 137 6.74 -1.26 -21.20
CA TYR A 137 7.38 -0.62 -20.05
C TYR A 137 7.93 0.78 -20.37
N ASP A 138 7.97 1.17 -21.64
CA ASP A 138 8.46 2.50 -22.01
C ASP A 138 7.38 3.55 -21.74
N CYS A 139 7.76 4.61 -21.04
CA CYS A 139 6.84 5.69 -20.69
C CYS A 139 6.42 6.48 -21.94
N ASN A 140 5.11 6.57 -22.18
CA ASN A 140 4.56 7.39 -23.26
C ASN A 140 4.42 8.85 -22.79
N TYR A 141 5.46 9.65 -23.00
CA TYR A 141 5.47 11.07 -22.62
C TYR A 141 4.37 11.92 -23.30
N TRP A 142 3.82 11.49 -24.45
CA TRP A 142 2.69 12.17 -25.08
C TRP A 142 1.39 12.03 -24.28
N ALA A 143 1.22 10.92 -23.56
CA ALA A 143 0.11 10.75 -22.63
C ALA A 143 0.22 11.79 -21.50
N TYR A 144 1.41 11.95 -20.90
CA TYR A 144 1.66 12.96 -19.87
C TYR A 144 1.51 14.39 -20.38
N PHE A 145 1.90 14.67 -21.63
CA PHE A 145 1.62 15.98 -22.24
C PHE A 145 0.11 16.25 -22.31
N SER A 146 -0.66 15.25 -22.72
CA SER A 146 -2.12 15.34 -22.80
C SER A 146 -2.75 15.51 -21.40
N ASP A 147 -2.20 14.83 -20.39
CA ASP A 147 -2.63 14.96 -19.00
C ASP A 147 -2.32 16.35 -18.43
N VAL A 148 -1.13 16.90 -18.70
CA VAL A 148 -0.77 18.28 -18.31
C VAL A 148 -1.71 19.29 -18.96
N ALA A 149 -2.03 19.13 -20.25
CA ALA A 149 -3.00 20.00 -20.93
C ALA A 149 -4.40 19.91 -20.31
N ARG A 150 -4.86 18.70 -19.99
CA ARG A 150 -6.14 18.46 -19.31
C ARG A 150 -6.18 19.11 -17.93
N ILE A 151 -5.17 18.84 -17.10
CA ILE A 151 -5.05 19.38 -15.74
C ILE A 151 -5.00 20.91 -15.75
N THR A 152 -4.21 21.49 -16.66
CA THR A 152 -4.09 22.95 -16.81
C THR A 152 -5.43 23.57 -17.21
N THR A 153 -6.17 22.92 -18.10
CA THR A 153 -7.50 23.40 -18.53
C THR A 153 -8.50 23.33 -17.37
N ILE A 154 -8.53 22.23 -16.62
CA ILE A 154 -9.37 22.10 -15.42
C ILE A 154 -9.04 23.20 -14.40
N PHE A 155 -7.75 23.45 -14.17
CA PHE A 155 -7.31 24.52 -13.26
C PHE A 155 -7.70 25.91 -13.75
N ALA A 156 -7.58 26.20 -15.06
CA ALA A 156 -8.00 27.46 -15.64
C ALA A 156 -9.52 27.70 -15.48
N ILE A 157 -10.33 26.65 -15.69
CA ILE A 157 -11.78 26.70 -15.49
C ILE A 157 -12.10 26.96 -14.01
N MET A 158 -11.39 26.31 -13.09
CA MET A 158 -11.51 26.56 -11.65
C MET A 158 -11.26 28.04 -11.34
N VAL A 159 -10.14 28.61 -11.79
CA VAL A 159 -9.79 30.03 -11.56
C VAL A 159 -10.82 30.97 -12.18
N PHE A 160 -11.35 30.65 -13.36
CA PHE A 160 -12.39 31.44 -14.02
C PHE A 160 -13.66 31.53 -13.16
N PHE A 161 -14.17 30.40 -12.66
CA PHE A 161 -15.36 30.39 -11.80
C PHE A 161 -15.10 31.04 -10.45
N LEU A 162 -13.91 30.86 -9.88
CA LEU A 162 -13.48 31.56 -8.67
C LEU A 162 -13.59 33.07 -8.85
N HIS A 163 -13.06 33.60 -9.97
CA HIS A 163 -13.09 35.03 -10.26
C HIS A 163 -14.50 35.57 -10.52
N LYS A 164 -15.42 34.73 -11.02
CA LYS A 164 -16.84 35.09 -11.19
C LYS A 164 -17.66 35.00 -9.89
N GLY A 165 -17.06 34.58 -8.78
CA GLY A 165 -17.75 34.39 -7.50
C GLY A 165 -18.60 33.10 -7.44
N TRP A 166 -18.42 32.18 -8.38
CA TRP A 166 -19.15 30.91 -8.45
C TRP A 166 -18.40 29.85 -7.64
N TYR A 167 -18.40 30.02 -6.31
CA TYR A 167 -17.54 29.24 -5.42
C TYR A 167 -17.82 27.74 -5.43
N VAL A 168 -19.10 27.34 -5.49
CA VAL A 168 -19.47 25.91 -5.53
C VAL A 168 -18.92 25.26 -6.81
N THR A 169 -19.21 25.85 -7.98
CA THR A 169 -18.70 25.35 -9.26
C THR A 169 -17.17 25.34 -9.29
N SER A 170 -16.53 26.40 -8.81
CA SER A 170 -15.07 26.46 -8.67
C SER A 170 -14.52 25.31 -7.83
N SER A 171 -15.16 25.00 -6.69
CA SER A 171 -14.71 23.93 -5.80
C SER A 171 -14.78 22.54 -6.45
N VAL A 172 -15.77 22.29 -7.31
CA VAL A 172 -15.88 21.04 -8.07
C VAL A 172 -14.69 20.89 -9.02
N PHE A 173 -14.33 21.94 -9.75
CA PHE A 173 -13.16 21.90 -10.64
C PHE A 173 -11.84 21.81 -9.87
N LEU A 174 -11.77 22.38 -8.67
CA LEU A 174 -10.60 22.22 -7.80
C LEU A 174 -10.45 20.75 -7.34
N GLY A 175 -11.55 20.11 -6.95
CA GLY A 175 -11.56 18.68 -6.64
C GLY A 175 -11.14 17.82 -7.83
N ALA A 176 -11.67 18.12 -9.02
CA ALA A 176 -11.28 17.43 -10.25
C ALA A 176 -9.79 17.62 -10.58
N PHE A 177 -9.25 18.82 -10.35
CA PHE A 177 -7.83 19.11 -10.52
C PHE A 177 -6.97 18.22 -9.61
N TRP A 178 -7.26 18.18 -8.31
CA TRP A 178 -6.51 17.32 -7.37
C TRP A 178 -6.67 15.82 -7.68
N HIS A 179 -7.87 15.39 -8.05
CA HIS A 179 -8.12 14.01 -8.45
C HIS A 179 -7.28 13.59 -9.66
N GLN A 180 -7.11 14.46 -10.66
CA GLN A 180 -6.25 14.15 -11.81
C GLN A 180 -4.76 14.18 -11.44
N LEU A 181 -4.39 15.12 -10.58
CA LEU A 181 -3.01 15.37 -10.18
C LEU A 181 -2.42 14.22 -9.34
N VAL A 182 -3.26 13.51 -8.56
CA VAL A 182 -2.82 12.37 -7.74
C VAL A 182 -2.30 11.19 -8.57
N PHE A 183 -2.82 10.97 -9.78
CA PHE A 183 -2.35 9.88 -10.65
C PHE A 183 -0.91 10.11 -11.10
N ILE A 184 -0.53 11.34 -11.41
CA ILE A 184 0.86 11.67 -11.76
C ILE A 184 1.78 11.45 -10.54
N ALA A 185 1.34 11.84 -9.34
CA ALA A 185 2.11 11.59 -8.12
C ALA A 185 2.26 10.09 -7.83
N HIS A 186 1.21 9.30 -8.05
CA HIS A 186 1.21 7.85 -7.92
C HIS A 186 2.26 7.21 -8.85
N ASP A 187 2.22 7.56 -10.14
CA ASP A 187 3.14 6.99 -11.13
C ASP A 187 4.60 7.35 -10.82
N ALA A 188 4.83 8.60 -10.39
CA ALA A 188 6.14 9.04 -9.92
C ALA A 188 6.59 8.24 -8.67
N GLY A 189 5.67 7.93 -7.76
CA GLY A 189 5.94 7.08 -6.59
C GLY A 189 6.48 5.68 -6.95
N HIS A 190 6.02 5.15 -8.09
CA HIS A 190 6.41 3.85 -8.65
C HIS A 190 7.57 3.89 -9.64
N LYS A 191 8.17 5.08 -9.87
CA LYS A 191 9.18 5.31 -10.89
C LYS A 191 8.68 5.09 -12.33
N GLY A 192 7.39 5.28 -12.58
CA GLY A 192 6.74 5.03 -13.87
C GLY A 192 6.96 6.12 -14.91
N ILE A 193 7.49 7.30 -14.53
CA ILE A 193 7.62 8.44 -15.44
C ILE A 193 8.98 8.39 -16.14
N THR A 194 10.07 8.54 -15.39
CA THR A 194 11.42 8.60 -15.97
C THR A 194 12.25 7.36 -15.68
N HIS A 195 11.75 6.43 -14.86
CA HIS A 195 12.48 5.28 -14.32
C HIS A 195 13.71 5.67 -13.46
N ASN A 196 13.97 6.96 -13.25
CA ASN A 196 15.02 7.46 -12.36
C ASN A 196 14.43 7.76 -10.98
N TYR A 197 14.98 7.11 -9.96
CA TYR A 197 14.51 7.25 -8.59
C TYR A 197 14.50 8.71 -8.11
N HIS A 198 15.55 9.48 -8.36
CA HIS A 198 15.68 10.85 -7.84
C HIS A 198 14.72 11.81 -8.54
N ILE A 199 14.62 11.71 -9.87
CA ILE A 199 13.77 12.58 -10.67
C ILE A 199 12.29 12.31 -10.32
N ASP A 200 11.87 11.05 -10.33
CA ASP A 200 10.48 10.72 -10.05
C ASP A 200 10.11 10.98 -8.59
N THR A 201 11.05 10.80 -7.65
CA THR A 201 10.83 11.22 -6.25
C THR A 201 10.62 12.72 -6.14
N LEU A 202 11.39 13.54 -6.87
CA LEU A 202 11.24 15.00 -6.87
C LEU A 202 9.90 15.43 -7.50
N ILE A 203 9.51 14.81 -8.63
CA ILE A 203 8.21 15.03 -9.27
C ILE A 203 7.10 14.70 -8.28
N GLY A 204 7.13 13.51 -7.69
CA GLY A 204 6.16 13.06 -6.70
C GLY A 204 6.08 14.02 -5.52
N MET A 205 7.19 14.39 -4.89
CA MET A 205 7.21 15.31 -3.74
C MET A 205 6.69 16.71 -4.10
N THR A 206 6.95 17.19 -5.30
CA THR A 206 6.41 18.49 -5.76
C THR A 206 4.89 18.40 -5.88
N ILE A 207 4.40 17.36 -6.54
CA ILE A 207 2.98 17.18 -6.82
C ILE A 207 2.21 16.80 -5.55
N GLY A 208 2.58 15.71 -4.89
CA GLY A 208 1.93 15.20 -3.68
C GLY A 208 2.04 16.16 -2.50
N ASN A 209 3.25 16.63 -2.16
CA ASN A 209 3.43 17.42 -0.94
C ASN A 209 2.97 18.87 -1.13
N HIS A 210 3.42 19.55 -2.20
CA HIS A 210 3.20 21.00 -2.33
C HIS A 210 1.84 21.34 -2.94
N LEU A 211 1.40 20.57 -3.96
CA LEU A 211 0.12 20.83 -4.62
C LEU A 211 -1.03 20.04 -3.99
N GLY A 212 -0.78 18.81 -3.52
CA GLY A 212 -1.78 17.93 -2.92
C GLY A 212 -1.85 17.98 -1.38
N GLY A 213 -0.84 18.49 -0.70
CA GLY A 213 -0.79 18.50 0.78
C GLY A 213 -0.58 17.12 1.42
N LEU A 214 -0.18 16.10 0.64
CA LEU A 214 0.01 14.72 1.09
C LEU A 214 1.49 14.35 1.06
N SER A 215 2.01 13.77 2.14
CA SER A 215 3.41 13.32 2.17
C SER A 215 3.60 12.09 1.28
N MET A 216 4.36 12.27 0.20
CA MET A 216 4.75 11.15 -0.69
C MET A 216 5.56 10.07 0.02
N GLY A 217 6.35 10.44 1.03
CA GLY A 217 7.12 9.46 1.81
C GLY A 217 6.22 8.58 2.66
N TRP A 218 5.23 9.17 3.33
CA TRP A 218 4.22 8.42 4.09
C TRP A 218 3.40 7.53 3.16
N TRP A 219 2.88 8.11 2.06
CA TRP A 219 2.07 7.38 1.10
C TRP A 219 2.83 6.22 0.46
N LYS A 220 4.09 6.42 0.06
CA LYS A 220 4.90 5.36 -0.53
C LYS A 220 5.19 4.25 0.48
N ARG A 221 5.41 4.59 1.76
CA ARG A 221 5.63 3.59 2.82
C ARG A 221 4.40 2.71 3.00
N SER A 222 3.23 3.30 3.17
CA SER A 222 1.97 2.57 3.36
C SER A 222 1.58 1.78 2.12
N HIS A 223 1.69 2.41 0.95
CA HIS A 223 1.35 1.78 -0.32
C HIS A 223 2.28 0.62 -0.69
N ASN A 224 3.56 0.68 -0.34
CA ASN A 224 4.47 -0.46 -0.53
C ASN A 224 4.05 -1.65 0.33
N ILE A 225 3.55 -1.43 1.55
CA ILE A 225 3.03 -2.52 2.40
C ILE A 225 1.81 -3.16 1.74
N HIS A 226 0.89 -2.35 1.23
CA HIS A 226 -0.26 -2.82 0.46
C HIS A 226 0.16 -3.67 -0.75
N HIS A 227 1.21 -3.32 -1.49
CA HIS A 227 1.71 -4.15 -2.61
C HIS A 227 2.41 -5.43 -2.19
N VAL A 228 2.95 -5.49 -0.98
CA VAL A 228 3.60 -6.70 -0.45
C VAL A 228 2.56 -7.68 0.11
N ILE A 229 1.54 -7.17 0.80
CA ILE A 229 0.51 -7.99 1.47
C ILE A 229 -0.87 -7.43 1.15
N THR A 230 -1.28 -7.52 -0.11
CA THR A 230 -2.50 -6.87 -0.61
C THR A 230 -3.77 -7.50 -0.04
N ASN A 231 -4.68 -6.65 0.43
CA ASN A 231 -6.00 -7.01 0.93
C ASN A 231 -6.00 -7.94 2.16
N ASP A 232 -4.90 -8.01 2.90
CA ASP A 232 -4.84 -8.76 4.16
C ASP A 232 -5.40 -7.92 5.31
N PRO A 233 -6.45 -8.36 6.02
CA PRO A 233 -7.08 -7.56 7.05
C PRO A 233 -6.12 -7.08 8.15
N ALA A 234 -5.17 -7.91 8.58
CA ALA A 234 -4.29 -7.63 9.71
C ALA A 234 -3.07 -6.80 9.31
N HIS A 235 -2.55 -7.00 8.10
CA HIS A 235 -1.24 -6.47 7.69
C HIS A 235 -1.34 -5.31 6.70
N ASP A 236 -2.44 -5.18 5.97
CA ASP A 236 -2.65 -4.12 4.99
C ASP A 236 -3.41 -2.94 5.60
N GLU A 237 -2.67 -1.91 6.03
CA GLU A 237 -3.28 -0.67 6.53
C GLU A 237 -4.19 0.00 5.47
N GLY A 238 -3.92 -0.26 4.18
CA GLY A 238 -4.59 0.38 3.06
C GLY A 238 -6.07 0.06 2.98
N ILE A 239 -6.51 -1.03 3.61
CA ILE A 239 -7.91 -1.47 3.65
C ILE A 239 -8.54 -1.38 5.04
N GLN A 240 -7.79 -0.93 6.05
CA GLN A 240 -8.26 -0.73 7.43
C GLN A 240 -9.05 0.58 7.54
N HIS A 241 -10.14 0.64 6.80
CA HIS A 241 -11.02 1.81 6.70
C HIS A 241 -11.98 1.92 7.90
N LEU A 242 -12.80 2.97 7.89
CA LEU A 242 -13.91 3.10 8.84
C LEU A 242 -14.89 1.91 8.68
N PRO A 243 -15.57 1.47 9.75
CA PRO A 243 -16.41 0.25 9.72
C PRO A 243 -17.49 0.24 8.62
N PHE A 244 -18.00 1.41 8.23
CA PHE A 244 -19.00 1.50 7.15
C PHE A 244 -18.44 1.21 5.75
N MET A 245 -17.11 1.28 5.58
CA MET A 245 -16.38 0.93 4.35
C MET A 245 -15.63 -0.40 4.49
N ALA A 246 -16.00 -1.23 5.46
CA ALA A 246 -15.37 -2.54 5.65
C ALA A 246 -15.58 -3.41 4.40
N ILE A 247 -14.48 -3.89 3.82
CA ILE A 247 -14.49 -4.78 2.65
C ILE A 247 -14.48 -6.27 3.02
N SER A 248 -14.36 -6.58 4.32
CA SER A 248 -14.31 -7.93 4.88
C SER A 248 -15.03 -7.97 6.23
N THR A 249 -15.66 -9.10 6.53
CA THR A 249 -16.32 -9.33 7.82
C THR A 249 -15.34 -9.41 8.99
N GLU A 250 -14.05 -9.65 8.72
CA GLU A 250 -12.99 -9.70 9.75
C GLU A 250 -12.84 -8.36 10.49
N PHE A 251 -13.14 -7.23 9.84
CA PHE A 251 -13.06 -5.90 10.46
C PHE A 251 -14.12 -5.63 11.54
N PHE A 252 -15.16 -6.47 11.64
CA PHE A 252 -16.14 -6.39 12.73
C PHE A 252 -15.73 -7.20 13.96
N LYS A 253 -14.62 -7.94 13.87
CA LYS A 253 -14.01 -8.66 14.99
C LYS A 253 -12.87 -7.82 15.58
N SER A 254 -12.39 -8.22 16.77
CA SER A 254 -11.17 -7.66 17.37
C SER A 254 -9.96 -8.12 16.56
N LEU A 255 -9.47 -7.28 15.67
CA LEU A 255 -8.36 -7.57 14.75
C LEU A 255 -7.12 -6.78 15.15
N TYR A 256 -5.99 -7.47 15.36
CA TYR A 256 -4.72 -6.79 15.60
C TYR A 256 -4.11 -6.30 14.28
N SER A 257 -3.90 -5.00 14.15
CA SER A 257 -3.18 -4.40 13.02
C SER A 257 -1.67 -4.43 13.29
N THR A 258 -0.92 -5.20 12.51
CA THR A 258 0.54 -5.26 12.66
C THR A 258 1.23 -3.98 12.22
N TYR A 259 0.59 -3.20 11.34
CA TYR A 259 1.12 -1.92 10.92
C TYR A 259 0.98 -0.84 12.00
N HIS A 260 -0.17 -0.82 12.69
CA HIS A 260 -0.46 0.17 13.73
C HIS A 260 -0.07 -0.27 15.15
N ASP A 261 0.30 -1.54 15.33
CA ASP A 261 0.67 -2.13 16.63
C ASP A 261 -0.45 -2.00 17.67
N ARG A 262 -1.71 -2.26 17.25
CA ARG A 262 -2.91 -2.13 18.09
C ARG A 262 -4.06 -2.99 17.57
N VAL A 263 -5.03 -3.23 18.46
CA VAL A 263 -6.38 -3.73 18.12
C VAL A 263 -7.25 -2.58 17.61
#